data_AF-A0A4Q5VN82-F1
#
_entry.id   AF-A0A4Q5VN82-F1
#
_cell.length_a   1.000
_cell.length_b   1.000
_cell.length_c   1.000
_cell.angle_alpha   90.00
_cell.angle_beta   90.00
_cell.angle_gamma   90.00
#
_symmetry.space_group_name_H-M   'P 1'
#
loop_
_entity.id
_entity.type
_entity.pdbx_description
1 polymer ?
#
loop_
_entity_poly.entity_id
_entity_poly.type
_entity_poly.pdbx_seq_one_letter_code
_entity_poly.pdbx_strand_id
1 'polypeptide(L)' 'MSDAQLIEVLGGCVAVANLLGIRPPSVSGWKSIPTDKKIRLAVIAEDRGICTRKELFPESYPDIWIELRESASV' A
#
# COMPACT_ATOMS: atom_id res chain seq x y z
N MET A 1 6.97 1.97 -7.80
CA MET A 1 6.63 3.00 -6.79
C MET A 1 7.43 2.75 -5.52
N SER A 2 8.18 3.73 -5.00
CA SER A 2 8.88 3.59 -3.70
C SER A 2 7.98 3.96 -2.52
N ASP A 3 8.37 3.58 -1.30
CA ASP A 3 7.62 3.90 -0.07
C ASP A 3 7.52 5.40 0.18
N ALA A 4 8.61 6.14 -0.03
CA ALA A 4 8.62 7.60 0.14
C ALA A 4 7.68 8.27 -0.88
N GLN A 5 7.75 7.85 -2.15
CA GLN A 5 6.86 8.35 -3.20
C GLN A 5 5.39 8.05 -2.87
N LEU A 6 5.08 6.83 -2.40
CA LEU A 6 3.73 6.45 -1.99
C LEU A 6 3.20 7.36 -0.87
N ILE A 7 4.02 7.66 0.14
CA ILE A 7 3.63 8.57 1.23
C ILE A 7 3.36 9.97 0.67
N GLU A 8 4.21 10.50 -0.19
CA GLU A 8 4.03 11.85 -0.75
C GLU A 8 2.76 11.96 -1.60
N VAL A 9 2.54 11.05 -2.55
CA VAL A 9 1.35 11.09 -3.43
C VAL A 9 0.05 10.86 -2.67
N LEU A 10 0.09 10.22 -1.50
CA LEU A 10 -1.05 10.07 -0.60
C LEU A 10 -1.31 11.30 0.30
N GLY A 11 -0.51 12.36 0.15
CA GLY A 11 -0.66 13.62 0.90
C GLY A 11 0.27 13.77 2.10
N GLY A 12 1.34 12.97 2.17
CA GLY A 12 2.37 13.04 3.21
C GLY A 12 2.02 12.29 4.50
N CYS A 13 2.91 12.38 5.49
CA CYS A 13 2.86 11.57 6.72
C CYS A 13 1.54 11.74 7.51
N VAL A 14 1.01 12.96 7.60
CA VAL A 14 -0.23 13.24 8.34
C VAL A 14 -1.44 12.60 7.64
N ALA A 15 -1.54 12.75 6.33
CA ALA A 15 -2.63 12.14 5.55
C ALA A 15 -2.57 10.61 5.64
N VAL A 16 -1.39 10.02 5.48
CA VAL A 16 -1.19 8.57 5.64
C VAL A 16 -1.56 8.08 7.03
N ALA A 17 -1.21 8.81 8.08
CA ALA A 17 -1.58 8.45 9.45
C ALA A 17 -3.09 8.44 9.65
N ASN A 18 -3.79 9.45 9.11
CA ASN A 18 -5.25 9.53 9.15
C ASN A 18 -5.91 8.38 8.37
N LEU A 19 -5.42 8.05 7.17
CA LEU A 19 -5.92 6.91 6.37
C LEU A 19 -5.79 5.58 7.11
N LEU A 20 -4.73 5.44 7.92
CA LEU A 20 -4.46 4.21 8.67
C LEU A 20 -5.09 4.18 10.07
N GLY A 21 -5.61 5.32 10.56
CA GLY A 21 -6.14 5.45 11.91
C GLY A 21 -5.05 5.39 12.99
N ILE A 22 -3.86 5.92 12.72
CA ILE A 22 -2.71 5.94 13.64
C ILE A 22 -2.22 7.37 13.90
N ARG A 23 -1.30 7.56 14.84
CA ARG A 23 -0.75 8.88 15.17
C ARG A 23 0.28 9.34 14.11
N PRO A 24 0.30 10.62 13.69
CA PRO A 24 1.25 11.12 12.68
C PRO A 24 2.73 10.82 12.96
N PRO A 25 3.24 10.91 14.21
CA PRO A 25 4.64 10.57 14.51
C PRO A 25 5.01 9.12 14.22
N SER A 26 4.03 8.20 14.16
CA SER A 26 4.28 6.81 13.78
C SER A 26 4.77 6.70 12.35
N VAL A 27 4.25 7.51 11.43
CA VAL A 27 4.59 7.45 9.99
C VAL A 27 5.95 8.07 9.72
N SER A 28 6.24 9.24 10.30
CA SER A 28 7.51 9.94 10.09
C SER A 28 8.74 9.17 10.61
N GLY A 29 8.53 8.22 11.53
CA GLY A 29 9.58 7.36 12.07
C GLY A 29 9.87 6.09 11.26
N TRP A 30 9.13 5.83 10.18
CA TRP A 30 9.33 4.63 9.37
C TRP A 30 10.58 4.71 8.51
N LYS A 31 11.42 3.67 8.57
CA LYS A 31 12.50 3.46 7.58
C LYS A 31 11.97 2.89 6.26
N SER A 32 10.95 2.03 6.37
CA SER A 32 10.12 1.50 5.31
C SER A 32 8.71 1.34 5.86
N ILE A 33 7.70 1.37 4.99
CA ILE A 33 6.32 1.18 5.41
C ILE A 33 6.17 -0.27 5.90
N PRO A 34 5.69 -0.51 7.13
CA PRO A 34 5.42 -1.86 7.60
C PRO A 34 4.46 -2.59 6.66
N THR A 35 4.73 -3.87 6.38
CA THR A 35 4.01 -4.64 5.35
C THR A 35 2.49 -4.58 5.49
N ASP A 36 1.97 -4.76 6.70
CA ASP A 36 0.53 -4.72 6.99
C ASP A 36 -0.09 -3.34 6.69
N LYS A 37 0.67 -2.26 6.94
CA LYS A 37 0.26 -0.90 6.60
C LYS A 37 0.32 -0.68 5.10
N LYS A 38 1.36 -1.17 4.43
CA LYS A 38 1.52 -1.04 2.97
C LYS A 38 0.41 -1.77 2.21
N ILE A 39 -0.05 -2.93 2.69
CA ILE A 39 -1.19 -3.66 2.11
C ILE A 39 -2.45 -2.80 2.14
N ARG A 40 -2.76 -2.19 3.30
CA ARG A 40 -3.92 -1.28 3.43
C ARG A 40 -3.80 -0.06 2.52
N LEU A 41 -2.62 0.57 2.46
CA LEU A 41 -2.38 1.73 1.60
C LEU A 41 -2.47 1.38 0.12
N ALA A 42 -2.06 0.18 -0.29
CA ALA A 42 -2.12 -0.24 -1.68
C ALA A 42 -3.55 -0.32 -2.23
N VAL A 43 -4.49 -0.82 -1.42
CA VAL A 43 -5.92 -0.83 -1.80
C VAL A 43 -6.43 0.60 -1.99
N ILE A 44 -6.09 1.51 -1.07
CA ILE A 44 -6.51 2.92 -1.12
C ILE A 44 -5.87 3.64 -2.32
N ALA A 45 -4.59 3.38 -2.60
CA ALA A 45 -3.88 3.98 -3.72
C ALA A 45 -4.46 3.51 -5.06
N GLU A 46 -4.82 2.24 -5.18
CA GLU A 46 -5.45 1.68 -6.38
C GLU A 46 -6.86 2.23 -6.61
N ASP A 47 -7.68 2.29 -5.55
CA ASP A 47 -9.01 2.92 -5.59
C ASP A 47 -8.96 4.38 -6.06
N ARG A 48 -7.87 5.09 -5.71
CA ARG A 48 -7.62 6.48 -6.13
C ARG A 48 -6.93 6.62 -7.50
N GLY A 49 -6.63 5.51 -8.19
CA GLY A 49 -5.93 5.53 -9.48
C GLY A 49 -4.47 6.00 -9.42
N ILE A 50 -3.84 5.95 -8.24
CA ILE A 50 -2.45 6.42 -8.04
C ILE A 50 -1.44 5.37 -8.52
N CYS A 51 -1.65 4.12 -8.13
CA CYS A 51 -0.89 2.96 -8.56
C CYS A 51 -1.67 1.70 -8.25
N THR A 52 -1.32 0.60 -8.91
CA THR A 52 -1.90 -0.71 -8.67
C THR A 52 -1.25 -1.41 -7.47
N ARG A 53 -2.01 -2.29 -6.82
CA ARG A 53 -1.49 -3.22 -5.82
C ARG A 53 -0.37 -4.10 -6.39
N LYS A 54 -0.46 -4.49 -7.67
CA LYS A 54 0.57 -5.27 -8.38
C LYS A 54 1.90 -4.52 -8.52
N GLU A 55 1.85 -3.20 -8.76
CA GLU A 55 3.07 -2.37 -8.79
C GLU A 55 3.74 -2.23 -7.42
N LEU A 56 2.98 -2.32 -6.33
CA LEU A 56 3.49 -2.22 -4.95
C LEU A 56 3.97 -3.55 -4.38
N PHE A 57 3.44 -4.67 -4.87
CA PHE A 57 3.75 -6.03 -4.41
C PHE A 57 4.01 -6.99 -5.59
N PRO A 58 4.95 -6.70 -6.51
CA PRO A 58 5.09 -7.48 -7.75
C PRO A 58 5.29 -8.98 -7.52
N GLU A 59 6.05 -9.35 -6.49
CA GLU A 59 6.40 -10.74 -6.18
C GLU A 59 5.36 -11.46 -5.32
N SER A 60 4.59 -10.71 -4.51
CA SER A 60 3.65 -11.28 -3.52
C SER A 60 2.19 -10.92 -3.79
N TYR A 61 1.89 -10.25 -4.91
CA TYR A 61 0.55 -9.88 -5.33
C TYR A 61 -0.44 -11.05 -5.31
N PRO A 62 -0.15 -12.21 -5.94
CA PRO A 62 -1.08 -13.35 -5.91
C PRO A 62 -1.16 -14.04 -4.55
N ASP A 63 -0.22 -13.79 -3.62
CA ASP A 63 -0.22 -14.38 -2.28
C ASP A 63 -1.03 -13.55 -1.28
N ILE A 64 -1.04 -12.23 -1.45
CA ILE A 64 -1.82 -11.32 -0.62
C ILE A 64 -3.29 -11.29 -1.07
N TRP A 65 -3.53 -11.28 -2.38
CA TRP A 65 -4.87 -11.25 -2.98
C TRP A 65 -5.11 -12.52 -3.79
N ILE A 66 -5.36 -13.63 -3.07
CA ILE A 66 -5.53 -14.97 -3.65
C ILE A 66 -6.69 -15.06 -4.62
N GLU A 67 -7.72 -14.21 -4.45
CA GLU A 67 -8.87 -14.10 -5.33
C GLU A 67 -8.54 -13.61 -6.73
N LEU A 68 -7.34 -13.03 -6.92
CA LEU A 68 -6.85 -12.52 -8.19
C LEU A 68 -5.85 -13.48 -8.87
N ARG A 69 -5.57 -14.64 -8.27
CA ARG A 69 -4.87 -15.71 -8.98
C ARG A 69 -5.73 -16.05 -10.19
N GLU A 70 -5.15 -15.98 -11.39
CA GLU A 70 -5.81 -16.53 -12.58
C GLU A 70 -6.28 -17.92 -12.20
N SER A 71 -7.60 -18.13 -12.27
CA SER A 71 -8.17 -19.45 -12.03
C SER A 71 -7.49 -20.33 -13.06
N ALA A 72 -6.58 -21.20 -12.60
CA ALA A 72 -6.00 -22.21 -13.46
C ALA A 72 -7.20 -22.98 -14.00
N SER A 73 -7.48 -22.77 -15.29
CA SER A 73 -8.55 -23.47 -15.99
C SER A 73 -8.30 -24.95 -15.80
N VAL A 74 -9.07 -25.57 -14.91
CA VAL A 74 -9.14 -27.03 -14.70
C VAL A 74 -9.96 -27.67 -15.81
#